data_AF-A0A1X7TR35-F1
#
_entry.id   AF-A0A1X7TR35-F1
#
_cell.length_a   1.000
_cell.length_b   1.000
_cell.length_c   1.000
_cell.angle_alpha   90.00
_cell.angle_beta   90.00
_cell.angle_gamma   90.00
#
_symmetry.space_group_name_H-M   'P 1'
#
loop_
_entity.id
_entity.type
_entity.pdbx_description
1 polymer ?
#
loop_
_entity_poly.entity_id
_entity_poly.type
_entity_poly.pdbx_seq_one_letter_code
_entity_poly.pdbx_strand_id
1 'polypeptide(L)'
;MYGGAVTNADEDISTNSIYLFQLSNNTINWENLKPGSIPNDGLWPKGREFHASTIINGISTSPTLVVIGGVDIRNQPVNECLLLNTNQYNWMKIPLPDSVTGRHHHTVSSFVVDPNHVFLIMVGGVVKTEQEDVGAGVMNWVNEPVTDPNITMVVELVFNDGQWSVGSVLDSFNIPLLYELILKERRKGLIGMNEYMTDKEKELQVINESLCHDLQVAITNNQSLQETLLALESEKWMLETQLLETKTLLTKRKRDQEDSPHSDNAKKLKTESVEEKQTMTDEKNEKLRATVAYNEVYLTEIEEEKKQVKEQYLS
;
A
#
# COMPACT_ATOMS: atom_id res chain seq x y z
N MET A 1 -18.66 -19.81 28.43
CA MET A 1 -18.26 -21.21 28.73
C MET A 1 -19.26 -22.15 28.09
N TYR A 2 -18.83 -23.35 27.70
CA TYR A 2 -19.66 -24.37 27.07
C TYR A 2 -19.15 -25.76 27.47
N GLY A 3 -20.04 -26.74 27.61
CA GLY A 3 -19.71 -28.13 27.97
C GLY A 3 -19.30 -28.35 29.43
N GLY A 4 -18.80 -29.55 29.71
CA GLY A 4 -18.45 -30.05 31.06
C GLY A 4 -19.47 -31.04 31.62
N ALA A 5 -19.18 -31.60 32.79
CA ALA A 5 -20.11 -32.44 33.55
C ALA A 5 -20.81 -31.62 34.64
N VAL A 6 -22.09 -31.90 34.83
CA VAL A 6 -22.88 -31.46 35.99
C VAL A 6 -23.63 -32.65 36.55
N THR A 7 -23.89 -32.66 37.86
CA THR A 7 -24.63 -33.77 38.50
C THR A 7 -26.13 -33.47 38.48
N ASN A 8 -26.93 -34.45 38.05
CA ASN A 8 -28.38 -34.42 38.15
C ASN A 8 -28.87 -35.73 38.80
N ALA A 9 -29.40 -35.63 40.03
CA ALA A 9 -29.94 -36.78 40.77
C ALA A 9 -28.99 -38.00 40.78
N ASP A 10 -27.73 -37.77 41.18
CA ASP A 10 -26.64 -38.75 41.31
C ASP A 10 -26.03 -39.28 40.01
N GLU A 11 -26.46 -38.80 38.84
CA GLU A 11 -25.83 -39.08 37.54
C GLU A 11 -25.06 -37.87 37.00
N ASP A 12 -23.86 -38.11 36.49
CA ASP A 12 -23.09 -37.09 35.76
C ASP A 12 -23.65 -36.94 34.34
N ILE A 13 -24.03 -35.71 33.98
CA ILE A 13 -24.56 -35.37 32.67
C ILE A 13 -23.62 -34.40 31.95
N SER A 14 -23.25 -34.72 30.72
CA SER A 14 -22.51 -33.79 29.87
C SER A 14 -23.43 -32.65 29.42
N THR A 15 -23.07 -31.40 29.71
CA THR A 15 -23.91 -30.25 29.38
C THR A 15 -23.69 -29.76 27.95
N ASN A 16 -24.74 -29.21 27.34
CA ASN A 16 -24.68 -28.40 26.11
C ASN A 16 -25.21 -26.98 26.33
N SER A 17 -25.34 -26.54 27.58
CA SER A 17 -25.67 -25.15 27.90
C SER A 17 -24.49 -24.24 27.58
N ILE A 18 -24.79 -23.03 27.11
CA ILE A 18 -23.82 -21.95 27.01
C ILE A 18 -24.01 -21.04 28.21
N TYR A 19 -22.93 -20.82 28.95
CA TYR A 19 -22.90 -19.88 30.06
C TYR A 19 -22.20 -18.60 29.63
N LEU A 20 -22.94 -17.50 29.64
CA LEU A 20 -22.43 -16.16 29.39
C LEU A 20 -22.15 -15.48 30.72
N PHE A 21 -20.98 -14.84 30.80
CA PHE A 21 -20.58 -14.06 31.97
C PHE A 21 -20.31 -12.65 31.51
N GLN A 22 -21.04 -11.69 32.08
CA GLN A 22 -20.79 -10.28 31.91
C GLN A 22 -20.23 -9.74 33.22
N LEU A 23 -18.97 -9.33 33.16
CA LEU A 23 -18.29 -8.68 34.27
C LEU A 23 -18.49 -7.17 34.12
N SER A 24 -19.09 -6.56 35.14
CA SER A 24 -19.08 -5.11 35.37
C SER A 24 -18.42 -4.83 36.72
N ASN A 25 -17.98 -3.58 36.96
CA ASN A 25 -17.09 -3.16 38.06
C ASN A 25 -17.03 -4.14 39.26
N ASN A 26 -18.15 -4.36 39.95
CA ASN A 26 -18.22 -5.23 41.13
C ASN A 26 -19.30 -6.33 41.03
N THR A 27 -19.86 -6.59 39.85
CA THR A 27 -20.96 -7.55 39.67
C THR A 27 -20.68 -8.48 38.50
N ILE A 28 -20.94 -9.77 38.73
CA ILE A 28 -20.92 -10.79 37.71
C ILE A 28 -22.37 -11.13 37.41
N ASN A 29 -22.85 -10.67 36.25
CA ASN A 29 -24.11 -11.15 35.71
C ASN A 29 -23.80 -12.40 34.89
N TRP A 30 -24.56 -13.46 35.09
CA TRP A 30 -24.41 -14.67 34.29
C TRP A 30 -25.76 -15.13 33.77
N GLU A 31 -25.75 -15.68 32.56
CA GLU A 31 -26.92 -16.20 31.87
C GLU A 31 -26.61 -17.60 31.35
N ASN A 32 -27.59 -18.50 31.48
CA ASN A 32 -27.55 -19.83 30.88
C ASN A 32 -28.48 -19.87 29.67
N LEU A 33 -27.89 -19.95 28.48
CA LEU A 33 -28.60 -20.15 27.24
C LEU A 33 -28.83 -21.65 27.02
N LYS A 34 -30.10 -22.01 26.78
CA LYS A 34 -30.58 -23.38 26.57
C LYS A 34 -31.05 -23.59 25.12
N PRO A 35 -31.20 -24.84 24.66
CA PRO A 35 -31.85 -25.11 23.38
C PRO A 35 -33.18 -24.37 23.25
N GLY A 36 -33.38 -23.65 22.13
CA GLY A 36 -34.59 -22.86 21.89
C GLY A 36 -34.58 -21.43 22.47
N SER A 37 -33.54 -21.04 23.22
CA SER A 37 -33.38 -19.66 23.70
C SER A 37 -33.03 -18.66 22.58
N ILE A 38 -32.60 -19.14 21.41
CA ILE A 38 -32.23 -18.31 20.26
C ILE A 38 -33.10 -18.74 19.07
N PRO A 39 -33.72 -17.78 18.35
CA PRO A 39 -34.61 -18.05 17.22
C PRO A 39 -33.79 -18.41 15.97
N ASN A 40 -33.16 -19.59 15.95
CA ASN A 40 -32.36 -20.04 14.83
C ASN A 40 -32.66 -21.50 14.46
N ASP A 41 -32.44 -21.85 13.20
CA ASP A 41 -33.03 -22.98 12.46
C ASP A 41 -32.43 -24.37 12.79
N GLY A 42 -32.12 -24.66 14.06
CA GLY A 42 -32.15 -26.05 14.53
C GLY A 42 -30.82 -26.81 14.72
N LEU A 43 -29.67 -26.14 14.81
CA LEU A 43 -28.42 -26.79 15.27
C LEU A 43 -28.08 -26.39 16.70
N TRP A 44 -28.58 -27.16 17.68
CA TRP A 44 -28.07 -27.09 19.05
C TRP A 44 -27.07 -28.24 19.27
N PRO A 45 -25.85 -27.97 19.75
CA PRO A 45 -24.85 -29.00 19.97
C PRO A 45 -25.27 -30.07 20.98
N LYS A 46 -24.74 -31.29 20.80
CA LYS A 46 -24.83 -32.35 21.83
C LYS A 46 -24.03 -31.98 23.08
N GLY A 47 -24.49 -32.47 24.24
CA GLY A 47 -23.76 -32.33 25.49
C GLY A 47 -22.40 -33.01 25.39
N ARG A 48 -21.36 -32.34 25.90
CA ARG A 48 -19.99 -32.87 25.84
C ARG A 48 -19.09 -32.38 26.96
N GLU A 49 -18.13 -33.20 27.32
CA GLU A 49 -17.05 -32.86 28.25
C GLU A 49 -15.68 -33.25 27.70
N PHE A 50 -14.61 -32.83 28.38
CA PHE A 50 -13.22 -33.06 27.98
C PHE A 50 -12.87 -32.66 26.54
N HIS A 51 -13.67 -31.75 25.98
CA HIS A 51 -13.44 -31.13 24.68
C HIS A 51 -12.36 -30.05 24.81
N ALA A 52 -11.77 -29.66 23.68
CA ALA A 52 -10.92 -28.49 23.62
C ALA A 52 -11.67 -27.32 22.98
N SER A 53 -11.35 -26.10 23.40
CA SER A 53 -11.93 -24.91 22.80
C SER A 53 -10.91 -23.78 22.71
N THR A 54 -11.10 -22.92 21.73
CA THR A 54 -10.31 -21.69 21.56
C THR A 54 -11.18 -20.60 20.96
N ILE A 55 -10.74 -19.35 21.06
CA ILE A 55 -11.48 -18.20 20.53
C ILE A 55 -10.68 -17.58 19.40
N ILE A 56 -11.31 -17.48 18.24
CA ILE A 56 -10.79 -16.75 17.10
C ILE A 56 -11.27 -15.30 17.23
N ASN A 57 -10.32 -14.39 17.49
CA ASN A 57 -10.54 -12.96 17.46
C ASN A 57 -9.90 -12.37 16.20
N GLY A 58 -10.63 -12.39 15.09
CA GLY A 58 -10.22 -11.75 13.84
C GLY A 58 -10.57 -10.26 13.82
N ILE A 59 -9.83 -9.46 13.05
CA ILE A 59 -10.09 -8.01 12.87
C ILE A 59 -11.34 -7.70 12.04
N SER A 60 -11.90 -8.69 11.31
CA SER A 60 -13.06 -8.51 10.42
C SER A 60 -14.31 -9.31 10.82
N THR A 61 -14.24 -10.14 11.85
CA THR A 61 -15.37 -10.97 12.30
C THR A 61 -15.60 -10.82 13.79
N SER A 62 -16.84 -11.01 14.21
CA SER A 62 -17.16 -11.26 15.62
C SER A 62 -16.26 -12.37 16.19
N PRO A 63 -15.90 -12.30 17.48
CA PRO A 63 -15.28 -13.43 18.16
C PRO A 63 -16.03 -14.72 17.86
N THR A 64 -15.29 -15.76 17.48
CA THR A 64 -15.87 -17.07 17.16
C THR A 64 -15.28 -18.10 18.12
N LEU A 65 -16.13 -18.72 18.93
CA LEU A 65 -15.72 -19.81 19.81
C LEU A 65 -15.67 -21.10 18.99
N VAL A 66 -14.50 -21.72 18.95
CA VAL A 66 -14.27 -23.03 18.34
C VAL A 66 -14.32 -24.10 19.42
N VAL A 67 -15.06 -25.18 19.18
CA VAL A 67 -15.17 -26.34 20.07
C VAL A 67 -14.89 -27.60 19.27
N ILE A 68 -13.94 -28.42 19.73
CA ILE A 68 -13.51 -29.64 19.03
C ILE A 68 -13.53 -30.83 19.98
N GLY A 69 -14.13 -31.92 19.49
CA GLY A 69 -14.08 -33.23 20.14
C GLY A 69 -14.79 -33.28 21.48
N GLY A 70 -14.21 -34.03 22.42
CA GLY A 70 -14.81 -34.38 23.70
C GLY A 70 -15.60 -35.68 23.65
N VAL A 71 -16.25 -36.01 24.76
CA VAL A 71 -17.09 -37.21 24.91
C VAL A 71 -18.51 -36.85 25.35
N ASP A 72 -19.47 -37.68 24.97
CA ASP A 72 -20.86 -37.61 25.45
C ASP A 72 -21.03 -38.36 26.78
N ILE A 73 -22.25 -38.33 27.32
CA ILE A 73 -22.61 -39.01 28.59
C ILE A 73 -22.37 -40.53 28.58
N ARG A 74 -22.28 -41.15 27.40
CA ARG A 74 -21.98 -42.58 27.25
C ARG A 74 -20.48 -42.82 27.03
N ASN A 75 -19.67 -41.81 27.34
CA ASN A 75 -18.24 -41.76 27.11
C ASN A 75 -17.87 -42.02 25.64
N GLN A 76 -18.78 -41.70 24.70
CA GLN A 76 -18.54 -41.87 23.27
C GLN A 76 -17.92 -40.61 22.69
N PRO A 77 -16.90 -40.71 21.83
CA PRO A 77 -16.31 -39.57 21.16
C PRO A 77 -17.34 -38.74 20.39
N VAL A 78 -17.27 -37.42 20.56
CA VAL A 78 -18.12 -36.49 19.82
C VAL A 78 -17.33 -35.85 18.70
N ASN A 79 -17.30 -36.53 17.56
CA ASN A 79 -16.49 -36.21 16.38
C ASN A 79 -17.02 -35.00 15.61
N GLU A 80 -16.97 -33.82 16.22
CA GLU A 80 -17.45 -32.58 15.65
C GLU A 80 -16.50 -31.42 15.93
N CYS A 81 -16.38 -30.52 14.95
CA CYS A 81 -15.83 -29.19 15.11
C CYS A 81 -16.96 -28.18 14.93
N LEU A 82 -17.19 -27.38 15.96
CA LEU A 82 -18.30 -26.43 16.04
C LEU A 82 -17.75 -25.02 16.22
N LEU A 83 -18.30 -24.08 15.45
CA LEU A 83 -17.99 -22.66 15.51
C LEU A 83 -19.25 -21.92 15.98
N LEU A 84 -19.15 -21.23 17.12
CA LEU A 84 -20.20 -20.35 17.61
C LEU A 84 -19.84 -18.91 17.28
N ASN A 85 -20.64 -18.27 16.43
CA ASN A 85 -20.59 -16.83 16.26
C ASN A 85 -21.17 -16.17 17.52
N THR A 86 -20.36 -15.45 18.30
CA THR A 86 -20.80 -14.91 19.59
C THR A 86 -21.74 -13.71 19.49
N ASN A 87 -21.86 -13.08 18.32
CA ASN A 87 -22.78 -11.95 18.12
C ASN A 87 -24.19 -12.45 17.79
N GLN A 88 -24.29 -13.45 16.92
CA GLN A 88 -25.57 -14.00 16.46
C GLN A 88 -26.00 -15.24 17.25
N TYR A 89 -25.11 -15.77 18.10
CA TYR A 89 -25.26 -17.04 18.79
C TYR A 89 -25.68 -18.20 17.87
N ASN A 90 -25.12 -18.19 16.65
CA ASN A 90 -25.34 -19.23 15.66
C ASN A 90 -24.21 -20.25 15.68
N TRP A 91 -24.57 -21.54 15.66
CA TRP A 91 -23.64 -22.64 15.53
C TRP A 91 -23.45 -23.03 14.07
N MET A 92 -22.19 -23.21 13.69
CA MET A 92 -21.78 -23.76 12.41
C MET A 92 -20.96 -25.01 12.66
N LYS A 93 -21.23 -26.08 11.91
CA LYS A 93 -20.40 -27.30 11.93
C LYS A 93 -19.39 -27.24 10.79
N ILE A 94 -18.13 -27.53 11.11
CA ILE A 94 -17.04 -27.61 10.15
C ILE A 94 -16.64 -29.08 9.95
N PRO A 95 -16.61 -29.58 8.69
CA PRO A 95 -16.27 -30.97 8.42
C PRO A 95 -14.75 -31.18 8.56
N LEU A 96 -14.32 -31.83 9.64
CA LEU A 96 -12.94 -32.22 9.88
C LEU A 96 -12.82 -33.74 9.97
N PRO A 97 -11.65 -34.32 9.66
CA PRO A 97 -11.44 -35.76 9.77
C PRO A 97 -11.50 -36.22 11.23
N ASP A 98 -11.83 -37.50 11.43
CA ASP A 98 -11.89 -38.11 12.76
C ASP A 98 -10.54 -38.06 13.50
N SER A 99 -9.41 -38.05 12.77
CA SER A 99 -8.10 -37.84 13.38
C SER A 99 -8.02 -36.51 14.12
N VAL A 100 -8.79 -35.49 13.72
CA VAL A 100 -8.87 -34.20 14.41
C VAL A 100 -9.96 -34.21 15.48
N THR A 101 -11.18 -34.63 15.14
CA THR A 101 -12.35 -34.43 16.01
C THR A 101 -12.62 -35.59 16.97
N GLY A 102 -12.14 -36.80 16.67
CA GLY A 102 -12.37 -38.01 17.45
C GLY A 102 -11.42 -38.16 18.63
N ARG A 103 -11.24 -37.07 19.39
CA ARG A 103 -10.36 -37.05 20.57
C ARG A 103 -10.91 -36.18 21.69
N HIS A 104 -10.54 -36.53 22.91
CA HIS A 104 -10.82 -35.79 24.15
C HIS A 104 -9.53 -35.62 24.97
N HIS A 105 -9.59 -34.80 26.02
CA HIS A 105 -8.41 -34.42 26.83
C HIS A 105 -7.23 -33.86 26.03
N HIS A 106 -7.51 -33.26 24.87
CA HIS A 106 -6.50 -32.58 24.05
C HIS A 106 -6.52 -31.07 24.31
N THR A 107 -5.50 -30.39 23.81
CA THR A 107 -5.48 -28.92 23.78
C THR A 107 -5.69 -28.42 22.35
N VAL A 108 -6.24 -27.22 22.21
CA VAL A 108 -6.34 -26.49 20.94
C VAL A 108 -5.96 -25.03 21.16
N SER A 109 -5.19 -24.47 20.23
CA SER A 109 -4.87 -23.05 20.17
C SER A 109 -5.10 -22.52 18.77
N SER A 110 -5.65 -21.31 18.65
CA SER A 110 -5.80 -20.62 17.37
C SER A 110 -4.68 -19.60 17.15
N PHE A 111 -4.18 -19.53 15.92
CA PHE A 111 -3.23 -18.53 15.45
C PHE A 111 -3.80 -17.84 14.19
N VAL A 112 -4.07 -16.54 14.28
CA VAL A 112 -4.59 -15.75 13.16
C VAL A 112 -3.41 -15.26 12.33
N VAL A 113 -3.35 -15.66 11.06
CA VAL A 113 -2.30 -15.22 10.13
C VAL A 113 -2.71 -13.92 9.46
N ASP A 114 -3.97 -13.82 9.04
CA ASP A 114 -4.58 -12.65 8.43
C ASP A 114 -6.13 -12.68 8.67
N PRO A 115 -6.91 -11.68 8.23
CA PRO A 115 -8.36 -11.64 8.48
C PRO A 115 -9.14 -12.86 7.97
N ASN A 116 -8.62 -13.56 6.97
CA ASN A 116 -9.27 -14.66 6.28
C ASN A 116 -8.67 -16.02 6.68
N HIS A 117 -7.43 -16.09 7.14
CA HIS A 117 -6.74 -17.34 7.44
C HIS A 117 -6.40 -17.51 8.93
N VAL A 118 -6.89 -18.59 9.52
CA VAL A 118 -6.65 -18.95 10.93
C VAL A 118 -6.20 -20.40 11.03
N PHE A 119 -5.11 -20.65 11.75
CA PHE A 119 -4.62 -22.00 12.01
C PHE A 119 -5.02 -22.45 13.41
N LEU A 120 -5.60 -23.64 13.51
CA LEU A 120 -5.84 -24.35 14.76
C LEU A 120 -4.74 -25.39 14.94
N ILE A 121 -4.05 -25.33 16.07
CA ILE A 121 -3.02 -26.27 16.45
C ILE A 121 -3.56 -27.10 17.61
N MET A 122 -3.60 -28.41 17.42
CA MET A 122 -4.08 -29.37 18.43
C MET A 122 -2.95 -30.31 18.82
N VAL A 123 -2.85 -30.63 20.10
CA VAL A 123 -1.80 -31.50 20.62
C VAL A 123 -2.38 -32.52 21.60
N GLY A 124 -1.99 -33.79 21.41
CA GLY A 124 -2.30 -34.91 22.29
C GLY A 124 -3.77 -35.29 22.29
N GLY A 125 -4.19 -35.85 23.42
CA GLY A 125 -5.54 -36.37 23.63
C GLY A 125 -5.61 -37.88 23.66
N VAL A 126 -6.83 -38.36 23.89
CA VAL A 126 -7.22 -39.76 23.97
C VAL A 126 -8.25 -40.01 22.86
N VAL A 127 -8.17 -41.15 22.17
CA VAL A 127 -9.14 -41.53 21.12
C VAL A 127 -10.25 -42.43 21.67
N LYS A 128 -9.95 -43.17 22.73
CA LYS A 128 -10.84 -44.17 23.31
C LYS A 128 -10.55 -44.35 24.80
N THR A 129 -11.61 -44.56 25.57
CA THR A 129 -11.52 -44.88 27.00
C THR A 129 -12.40 -46.09 27.27
N GLU A 130 -11.80 -47.19 27.72
CA GLU A 130 -12.49 -48.46 27.98
C GLU A 130 -12.27 -48.93 29.42
N GLN A 131 -13.18 -49.76 29.93
CA GLN A 131 -12.95 -50.46 31.19
C GLN A 131 -12.33 -51.82 30.91
N GLU A 132 -11.21 -52.11 31.56
CA GLU A 132 -10.53 -53.39 31.50
C GLU A 132 -10.51 -54.04 32.90
N ASP A 133 -10.71 -55.36 32.96
CA ASP A 133 -10.49 -56.13 34.18
C ASP A 133 -8.98 -56.31 34.38
N VAL A 134 -8.43 -55.64 35.39
CA VAL A 134 -7.00 -55.71 35.72
C VAL A 134 -6.67 -56.85 36.69
N GLY A 135 -7.63 -57.73 36.96
CA GLY A 135 -7.52 -58.88 37.85
C GLY A 135 -8.36 -58.74 39.12
N ALA A 136 -8.73 -59.88 39.70
CA ALA A 136 -9.54 -59.97 40.92
C ALA A 136 -10.93 -59.28 40.83
N GLY A 137 -11.46 -59.08 39.61
CA GLY A 137 -12.75 -58.41 39.39
C GLY A 137 -12.68 -56.88 39.55
N VAL A 138 -11.47 -56.30 39.54
CA VAL A 138 -11.27 -54.86 39.60
C VAL A 138 -11.27 -54.31 38.17
N MET A 139 -12.26 -53.47 37.87
CA MET A 139 -12.33 -52.74 36.60
C MET A 139 -11.53 -51.45 36.71
N ASN A 140 -10.65 -51.19 35.75
CA ASN A 140 -9.95 -49.91 35.61
C ASN A 140 -10.22 -49.29 34.25
N TRP A 141 -10.27 -47.96 34.23
CA TRP A 141 -10.33 -47.19 33.00
C TRP A 141 -8.95 -47.14 32.35
N VAL A 142 -8.88 -47.58 31.10
CA VAL A 142 -7.68 -47.54 30.26
C VAL A 142 -7.96 -46.58 29.12
N ASN A 143 -7.03 -45.64 28.93
CA ASN A 143 -7.09 -44.63 27.88
C ASN A 143 -6.16 -45.03 26.74
N GLU A 144 -6.67 -45.01 25.51
CA GLU A 144 -5.88 -45.13 24.30
C GLU A 144 -5.44 -43.72 23.86
N PRO A 145 -4.18 -43.32 24.11
CA PRO A 145 -3.70 -42.00 23.73
C PRO A 145 -3.60 -41.89 22.20
N VAL A 146 -3.71 -40.67 21.69
CA VAL A 146 -3.37 -40.40 20.30
C VAL A 146 -1.89 -40.69 20.07
N THR A 147 -1.58 -41.45 19.02
CA THR A 147 -0.22 -41.78 18.60
C THR A 147 0.17 -41.06 17.31
N ASP A 148 1.45 -41.15 16.95
CA ASP A 148 1.94 -40.63 15.67
C ASP A 148 1.19 -41.26 14.48
N PRO A 149 0.96 -40.49 13.40
CA PRO A 149 1.40 -39.10 13.20
C PRO A 149 0.45 -38.05 13.83
N ASN A 150 -0.64 -38.48 14.47
CA ASN A 150 -1.76 -37.62 14.83
C ASN A 150 -1.57 -36.88 16.17
N ILE A 151 -0.43 -37.01 16.85
CA ILE A 151 -0.17 -36.35 18.13
C ILE A 151 -0.39 -34.84 17.99
N THR A 152 0.20 -34.23 16.98
CA THR A 152 -0.05 -32.84 16.61
C THR A 152 -0.84 -32.79 15.31
N MET A 153 -1.92 -32.01 15.32
CA MET A 153 -2.73 -31.74 14.13
C MET A 153 -2.80 -30.23 13.91
N VAL A 154 -2.60 -29.78 12.67
CA VAL A 154 -2.77 -28.38 12.27
C VAL A 154 -3.88 -28.30 11.24
N VAL A 155 -4.87 -27.46 11.51
CA VAL A 155 -6.02 -27.22 10.62
C VAL A 155 -6.06 -25.75 10.26
N GLU A 156 -6.09 -25.45 8.97
CA GLU A 156 -6.38 -24.12 8.47
C GLU A 156 -7.89 -23.94 8.33
N LEU A 157 -8.40 -22.87 8.92
CA LEU A 157 -9.73 -22.36 8.68
C LEU A 157 -9.61 -21.11 7.80
N VAL A 158 -10.38 -21.11 6.72
CA VAL A 158 -10.41 -20.02 5.75
C VAL A 158 -11.79 -19.38 5.76
N PHE A 159 -11.84 -18.07 5.99
CA PHE A 159 -13.04 -17.27 5.96
C PHE A 159 -13.17 -16.59 4.60
N ASN A 160 -14.17 -16.98 3.81
CA ASN A 160 -14.48 -16.38 2.51
C ASN A 160 -15.99 -16.13 2.42
N ASP A 161 -16.38 -15.00 1.83
CA ASP A 161 -17.79 -14.64 1.58
C ASP A 161 -18.71 -14.77 2.81
N GLY A 162 -18.20 -14.45 4.00
CA GLY A 162 -18.97 -14.50 5.24
C GLY A 162 -19.04 -15.89 5.90
N GLN A 163 -18.37 -16.90 5.34
CA GLN A 163 -18.44 -18.28 5.81
C GLN A 163 -17.06 -18.89 6.07
N TRP A 164 -16.97 -19.71 7.12
CA TRP A 164 -15.78 -20.50 7.43
C TRP A 164 -15.77 -21.81 6.63
N SER A 165 -14.58 -22.17 6.14
CA SER A 165 -14.29 -23.40 5.42
C SER A 165 -12.96 -23.99 5.89
N VAL A 166 -12.71 -25.25 5.54
CA VAL A 166 -11.45 -25.94 5.87
C VAL A 166 -10.48 -25.78 4.71
N GLY A 167 -9.29 -25.28 5.01
CA GLY A 167 -8.15 -25.30 4.11
C GLY A 167 -7.33 -26.58 4.31
N SER A 168 -6.07 -26.42 4.67
CA SER A 168 -5.14 -27.51 4.93
C SER A 168 -5.43 -28.26 6.25
N VAL A 169 -5.28 -29.58 6.25
CA VAL A 169 -5.26 -30.41 7.47
C VAL A 169 -3.99 -31.25 7.47
N LEU A 170 -3.14 -31.08 8.48
CA LEU A 170 -1.79 -31.62 8.52
C LEU A 170 -1.55 -32.35 9.83
N ASP A 171 -0.89 -33.49 9.75
CA ASP A 171 -0.41 -34.25 10.90
C ASP A 171 1.05 -33.89 11.23
N SER A 172 1.60 -34.50 12.28
CA SER A 172 2.95 -34.23 12.78
C SER A 172 4.03 -34.43 11.72
N PHE A 173 3.83 -35.33 10.75
CA PHE A 173 4.82 -35.61 9.70
C PHE A 173 4.74 -34.61 8.54
N ASN A 174 3.56 -34.04 8.30
CA ASN A 174 3.32 -33.10 7.20
C ASN A 174 3.43 -31.63 7.62
N ILE A 175 3.40 -31.29 8.91
CA ILE A 175 3.60 -29.92 9.41
C ILE A 175 4.90 -29.26 8.88
N PRO A 176 6.06 -29.93 8.80
CA PRO A 176 7.26 -29.32 8.22
C PRO A 176 7.08 -28.85 6.77
N LEU A 177 6.21 -29.51 5.99
CA LEU A 177 5.91 -29.11 4.61
C LEU A 177 5.15 -27.77 4.55
N LEU A 178 4.30 -27.49 5.54
CA LEU A 178 3.64 -26.19 5.66
C LEU A 178 4.65 -25.08 5.93
N TYR A 179 5.62 -25.33 6.79
CA TYR A 179 6.67 -24.36 7.07
C TYR A 179 7.46 -24.03 5.80
N GLU A 180 7.86 -25.04 5.03
CA GLU A 180 8.51 -24.87 3.73
C GLU A 180 7.64 -24.11 2.72
N LEU A 181 6.33 -24.40 2.66
CA LEU A 181 5.40 -23.69 1.78
C LEU A 181 5.27 -22.21 2.17
N ILE A 182 5.09 -21.91 3.46
CA ILE A 182 5.02 -20.54 3.98
C ILE A 182 6.31 -19.78 3.68
N LEU A 183 7.47 -20.41 3.89
CA LEU A 183 8.77 -19.82 3.57
C LEU A 183 8.90 -19.55 2.07
N LYS A 184 8.43 -20.46 1.20
CA LYS A 184 8.47 -20.31 -0.25
C LYS A 184 7.59 -19.15 -0.72
N GLU A 185 6.37 -19.03 -0.21
CA GLU A 185 5.46 -17.92 -0.57
C GLU A 185 5.98 -16.57 -0.05
N ARG A 186 6.51 -16.51 1.17
CA ARG A 186 7.17 -15.29 1.68
C ARG A 186 8.36 -14.88 0.80
N ARG A 187 9.14 -15.85 0.31
CA ARG A 187 10.26 -15.59 -0.60
C ARG A 187 9.77 -15.03 -1.94
N LYS A 188 8.69 -15.57 -2.51
CA LYS A 188 8.09 -15.02 -3.75
C LYS A 188 7.63 -13.58 -3.56
N GLY A 189 6.95 -13.28 -2.45
CA GLY A 189 6.53 -11.91 -2.13
C GLY A 189 7.71 -10.94 -2.02
N LEU A 190 8.80 -11.37 -1.38
CA LEU A 190 10.02 -10.58 -1.28
C LEU A 190 10.70 -10.36 -2.65
N ILE A 191 10.74 -11.38 -3.51
CA ILE A 191 11.28 -11.27 -4.87
C ILE A 191 10.45 -10.26 -5.68
N GLY A 192 9.11 -10.40 -5.68
CA GLY A 192 8.24 -9.48 -6.41
C GLY A 192 8.36 -8.03 -5.91
N MET A 193 8.55 -7.83 -4.60
CA MET A 193 8.78 -6.49 -4.05
C MET A 193 10.14 -5.91 -4.46
N ASN A 194 11.19 -6.74 -4.52
CA ASN A 194 12.50 -6.31 -5.02
C ASN A 194 12.46 -5.96 -6.51
N GLU A 195 11.80 -6.76 -7.34
CA GLU A 195 11.63 -6.49 -8.78
C GLU A 195 10.91 -5.15 -9.00
N TYR A 196 9.81 -4.92 -8.29
CA TYR A 196 9.08 -3.65 -8.33
C TYR A 196 9.96 -2.45 -7.92
N MET A 197 10.75 -2.59 -6.86
CA MET A 197 11.67 -1.54 -6.40
C MET A 197 12.76 -1.26 -7.45
N THR A 198 13.34 -2.29 -8.05
CA THR A 198 14.36 -2.16 -9.10
C THR A 198 13.81 -1.47 -10.34
N ASP A 199 12.59 -1.77 -10.76
CA ASP A 199 11.98 -1.10 -11.91
C ASP A 199 11.67 0.37 -11.62
N LYS A 200 11.24 0.69 -10.39
CA LYS A 200 11.10 2.10 -9.95
C LYS A 200 12.43 2.84 -9.91
N GLU A 201 13.51 2.19 -9.48
CA GLU A 201 14.86 2.78 -9.51
C GLU A 201 15.30 3.08 -10.95
N LYS A 202 15.04 2.18 -11.92
CA LYS A 202 15.34 2.44 -13.33
C LYS A 202 14.52 3.59 -13.90
N GLU A 203 13.22 3.66 -13.60
CA GLU A 203 12.38 4.79 -14.02
C GLU A 203 12.93 6.12 -13.49
N LEU A 204 13.29 6.15 -12.20
CA LEU A 204 13.89 7.34 -11.58
C LEU A 204 15.25 7.69 -12.18
N GLN A 205 16.07 6.70 -12.51
CA GLN A 205 17.36 6.91 -13.18
C GLN A 205 17.19 7.59 -14.55
N VAL A 206 16.24 7.12 -15.36
CA VAL A 206 15.94 7.71 -16.68
C VAL A 206 15.47 9.14 -16.55
N ILE A 207 14.56 9.41 -15.60
CA ILE A 207 14.07 10.78 -15.34
C ILE A 207 15.22 11.70 -14.91
N ASN A 208 16.08 11.23 -14.01
CA ASN A 208 17.21 12.02 -13.50
C ASN A 208 18.24 12.32 -14.60
N GLU A 209 18.53 11.35 -15.48
CA GLU A 209 19.42 11.54 -16.62
C GLU A 209 18.86 12.55 -17.63
N SER A 210 17.56 12.49 -17.92
CA SER A 210 16.88 13.47 -18.77
C SER A 210 16.96 14.88 -18.17
N LEU A 211 16.66 15.02 -16.87
CA LEU A 211 16.70 16.31 -16.20
C LEU A 211 18.12 16.89 -16.18
N CYS A 212 19.14 16.07 -15.93
CA CYS A 212 20.53 16.50 -16.03
C CYS A 212 20.89 16.98 -17.44
N HIS A 213 20.42 16.29 -18.48
CA HIS A 213 20.63 16.71 -19.87
C HIS A 213 19.97 18.07 -20.15
N ASP A 214 18.70 18.23 -19.80
CA ASP A 214 17.96 19.49 -20.00
C ASP A 214 18.62 20.66 -19.25
N LEU A 215 19.11 20.40 -18.04
CA LEU A 215 19.82 21.39 -17.24
C LEU A 215 21.17 21.78 -17.88
N GLN A 216 21.89 20.82 -18.46
CA GLN A 216 23.13 21.06 -19.21
C GLN A 216 22.88 21.93 -20.46
N VAL A 217 21.80 21.63 -21.20
CA VAL A 217 21.37 22.42 -22.37
C VAL A 217 21.01 23.84 -21.94
N ALA A 218 20.23 24.00 -20.86
CA ALA A 218 19.87 25.31 -20.33
C ALA A 218 21.08 26.12 -19.88
N ILE A 219 22.08 25.50 -19.24
CA ILE A 219 23.33 26.16 -18.86
C ILE A 219 24.08 26.65 -20.12
N THR A 220 24.19 25.80 -21.13
CA THR A 220 24.90 26.13 -22.38
C THR A 220 24.23 27.28 -23.13
N ASN A 221 22.90 27.24 -23.23
CA ASN A 221 22.11 28.31 -23.86
C ASN A 221 22.26 29.63 -23.11
N ASN A 222 22.22 29.61 -21.77
CA ASN A 222 22.42 30.81 -20.96
C ASN A 222 23.83 31.40 -21.14
N GLN A 223 24.87 30.57 -21.24
CA GLN A 223 26.23 31.02 -21.53
C GLN A 223 26.32 31.68 -22.91
N SER A 224 25.75 31.06 -23.94
CA SER A 224 25.71 31.64 -25.29
C SER A 224 24.97 32.98 -25.31
N LEU A 225 23.83 33.09 -24.61
CA LEU A 225 23.09 34.34 -24.44
C LEU A 225 23.94 35.43 -23.78
N GLN A 226 24.67 35.09 -22.71
CA GLN A 226 25.61 36.02 -22.06
C GLN A 226 26.72 36.50 -23.00
N GLU A 227 27.29 35.60 -23.80
CA GLU A 227 28.30 35.97 -24.80
C GLU A 227 27.74 36.91 -25.87
N THR A 228 26.55 36.65 -26.40
CA THR A 228 25.89 37.54 -27.36
C THR A 228 25.56 38.91 -26.79
N LEU A 229 25.13 38.98 -25.52
CA LEU A 229 24.88 40.24 -24.83
C LEU A 229 26.16 41.08 -24.70
N LEU A 230 27.27 40.45 -24.29
CA LEU A 230 28.57 41.12 -24.20
C LEU A 230 29.05 41.65 -25.56
N ALA A 231 28.88 40.85 -26.63
CA ALA A 231 29.23 41.28 -27.98
C ALA A 231 28.41 42.51 -28.42
N LEU A 232 27.10 42.49 -28.17
CA LEU A 232 26.20 43.60 -28.51
C LEU A 232 26.52 44.88 -27.72
N GLU A 233 26.87 44.75 -26.44
CA GLU A 233 27.33 45.88 -25.61
C GLU A 233 28.61 46.52 -26.17
N SER A 234 29.55 45.69 -26.63
CA SER A 234 30.79 46.18 -27.26
C SER A 234 30.54 46.91 -28.58
N GLU A 235 29.63 46.41 -29.41
CA GLU A 235 29.26 47.03 -30.68
C GLU A 235 28.53 48.37 -30.44
N LYS A 236 27.64 48.41 -29.46
CA LYS A 236 26.96 49.64 -29.01
C LYS A 236 27.98 50.70 -28.60
N TRP A 237 28.97 50.36 -27.77
CA TRP A 237 30.03 51.27 -27.35
C TRP A 237 30.83 51.83 -28.54
N MET A 238 31.14 50.97 -29.52
CA MET A 238 31.85 51.38 -30.73
C MET A 238 31.02 52.36 -31.58
N LEU A 239 29.73 52.10 -31.77
CA LEU A 239 28.81 52.99 -32.49
C LEU A 239 28.63 54.33 -31.78
N GLU A 240 28.50 54.34 -30.46
CA GLU A 240 28.42 55.57 -29.65
C GLU A 240 29.69 56.42 -29.80
N THR A 241 30.86 55.77 -29.83
CA THR A 241 32.15 56.44 -30.04
C THR A 241 32.22 57.06 -31.44
N GLN A 242 31.89 56.31 -32.49
CA GLN A 242 31.87 56.80 -33.88
C GLN A 242 30.88 57.97 -34.06
N LEU A 243 29.71 57.90 -33.40
CA LEU A 243 28.72 58.97 -33.43
C LEU A 243 29.29 60.25 -32.80
N LEU A 244 29.98 60.15 -31.67
CA LEU A 244 30.60 61.28 -30.98
C LEU A 244 31.71 61.92 -31.83
N GLU A 245 32.58 61.12 -32.45
CA GLU A 245 33.61 61.58 -33.37
C GLU A 245 33.01 62.30 -34.58
N THR A 246 31.97 61.72 -35.19
CA THR A 246 31.28 62.32 -36.34
C THR A 246 30.62 63.65 -35.98
N LYS A 247 29.99 63.74 -34.80
CA LYS A 247 29.40 64.97 -34.27
C LYS A 247 30.46 66.05 -34.03
N THR A 248 31.66 65.64 -33.60
CA THR A 248 32.81 66.53 -33.36
C THR A 248 33.41 67.06 -34.67
N LEU A 249 33.52 66.21 -35.69
CA LEU A 249 33.95 66.60 -37.04
C LEU A 249 32.96 67.56 -37.69
N LEU A 250 31.65 67.31 -37.56
CA LEU A 250 30.61 68.21 -38.07
C LEU A 250 30.62 69.58 -37.37
N THR A 251 30.87 69.63 -36.07
CA THR A 251 30.98 70.90 -35.32
C THR A 251 32.29 71.65 -35.60
N LYS A 252 33.39 70.97 -35.93
CA LYS A 252 34.58 71.63 -36.49
C LYS A 252 34.30 72.20 -37.88
N ARG A 253 33.70 71.42 -38.78
CA ARG A 253 33.38 71.85 -40.15
C ARG A 253 32.40 73.02 -40.21
N LYS A 254 31.48 73.13 -39.24
CA LYS A 254 30.60 74.31 -39.09
C LYS A 254 31.36 75.56 -38.65
N ARG A 255 32.36 75.44 -37.78
CA ARG A 255 33.24 76.55 -37.39
C ARG A 255 34.18 76.96 -38.52
N ASP A 256 34.73 76.01 -39.27
CA ASP A 256 35.59 76.28 -40.43
C ASP A 256 34.82 76.93 -41.61
N GLN A 257 33.49 76.86 -41.60
CA GLN A 257 32.60 77.56 -42.56
C GLN A 257 32.19 78.97 -42.10
N GLU A 258 32.44 79.35 -40.84
CA GLU A 258 32.14 80.70 -40.32
C GLU A 258 33.34 81.67 -40.45
N ASP A 259 34.56 81.18 -40.72
CA ASP A 259 35.81 81.99 -40.73
C ASP A 259 36.45 82.20 -42.12
N SER A 260 35.74 82.03 -43.25
CA SER A 260 36.30 82.34 -44.59
C SER A 260 35.49 83.40 -45.35
N PRO A 261 36.08 84.57 -45.72
CA PRO A 261 35.37 85.65 -46.40
C PRO A 261 35.37 85.50 -47.94
N HIS A 262 34.16 85.55 -48.50
CA HIS A 262 33.75 85.75 -49.91
C HIS A 262 34.04 84.66 -50.96
N SER A 263 32.95 84.07 -51.48
CA SER A 263 32.64 84.08 -52.93
C SER A 263 31.23 83.51 -53.19
N ASP A 264 30.43 84.27 -53.94
CA ASP A 264 29.11 83.93 -54.45
C ASP A 264 29.16 82.76 -55.44
N ASN A 265 28.86 81.53 -55.01
CA ASN A 265 28.14 80.52 -55.80
C ASN A 265 27.87 79.25 -54.98
N ALA A 266 26.81 79.25 -54.15
CA ALA A 266 26.43 78.04 -53.40
C ALA A 266 24.92 77.88 -53.18
N LYS A 267 24.10 78.32 -54.15
CA LYS A 267 22.64 78.10 -54.13
C LYS A 267 22.17 76.93 -55.01
N LYS A 268 23.07 76.10 -55.55
CA LYS A 268 22.69 74.92 -56.36
C LYS A 268 23.23 73.57 -55.88
N LEU A 269 24.16 73.53 -54.91
CA LEU A 269 24.71 72.28 -54.33
C LEU A 269 24.27 72.02 -52.88
N LYS A 270 23.50 72.94 -52.27
CA LYS A 270 23.00 72.80 -50.88
C LYS A 270 21.74 71.94 -50.75
N THR A 271 21.01 71.70 -51.84
CA THR A 271 19.75 70.95 -51.81
C THR A 271 19.99 69.45 -52.01
N GLU A 272 20.81 69.05 -52.99
CA GLU A 272 21.09 67.64 -53.27
C GLU A 272 21.84 66.92 -52.14
N SER A 273 22.90 67.51 -51.54
CA SER A 273 23.65 66.84 -50.47
C SER A 273 22.92 66.75 -49.13
N VAL A 274 21.88 67.58 -48.90
CA VAL A 274 21.08 67.54 -47.66
C VAL A 274 19.92 66.56 -47.83
N GLU A 275 19.29 66.51 -49.01
CA GLU A 275 18.26 65.52 -49.32
C GLU A 275 18.81 64.09 -49.37
N GLU A 276 20.01 63.87 -49.92
CA GLU A 276 20.63 62.53 -50.00
C GLU A 276 21.09 62.00 -48.62
N LYS A 277 21.44 62.90 -47.69
CA LYS A 277 21.78 62.52 -46.30
C LYS A 277 20.55 62.34 -45.41
N GLN A 278 19.48 63.12 -45.66
CA GLN A 278 18.22 62.98 -44.94
C GLN A 278 17.55 61.65 -45.32
N THR A 279 17.50 61.32 -46.60
CA THR A 279 16.95 60.04 -47.11
C THR A 279 17.71 58.81 -46.60
N MET A 280 19.05 58.82 -46.58
CA MET A 280 19.85 57.73 -45.99
C MET A 280 19.65 57.57 -44.47
N THR A 281 19.37 58.66 -43.75
CA THR A 281 19.13 58.62 -42.30
C THR A 281 17.71 58.13 -42.00
N ASP A 282 16.74 58.54 -42.80
CA ASP A 282 15.35 58.11 -42.69
C ASP A 282 15.21 56.62 -43.07
N GLU A 283 15.91 56.14 -44.10
CA GLU A 283 15.92 54.71 -44.47
C GLU A 283 16.56 53.83 -43.38
N LYS A 284 17.63 54.32 -42.73
CA LYS A 284 18.28 53.59 -41.64
C LYS A 284 17.42 53.56 -40.37
N ASN A 285 16.70 54.64 -40.09
CA ASN A 285 15.72 54.70 -39.01
C ASN A 285 14.49 53.83 -39.29
N GLU A 286 14.04 53.72 -40.54
CA GLU A 286 12.98 52.81 -40.96
C GLU A 286 13.37 51.35 -40.71
N LYS A 287 14.60 50.96 -41.09
CA LYS A 287 15.15 49.63 -40.84
C LYS A 287 15.25 49.33 -39.35
N LEU A 288 15.69 50.29 -38.54
CA LEU A 288 15.73 50.16 -37.08
C LEU A 288 14.32 49.98 -36.48
N ARG A 289 13.32 50.72 -36.96
CA ARG A 289 11.92 50.54 -36.53
C ARG A 289 11.38 49.17 -36.89
N ALA A 290 11.71 48.66 -38.07
CA ALA A 290 11.32 47.31 -38.48
C ALA A 290 11.97 46.22 -37.62
N THR A 291 13.25 46.37 -37.27
CA THR A 291 13.95 45.43 -36.37
C THR A 291 13.38 45.48 -34.95
N VAL A 292 13.05 46.66 -34.43
CA VAL A 292 12.42 46.80 -33.11
C VAL A 292 11.05 46.14 -33.09
N ALA A 293 10.21 46.37 -34.11
CA ALA A 293 8.91 45.74 -34.22
C ALA A 293 9.01 44.20 -34.31
N TYR A 294 9.98 43.68 -35.05
CA TYR A 294 10.24 42.23 -35.13
C TYR A 294 10.63 41.64 -33.76
N ASN A 295 11.48 42.34 -33.02
CA ASN A 295 11.93 41.89 -31.71
C ASN A 295 10.83 41.96 -30.63
N GLU A 296 9.91 42.94 -30.71
CA GLU A 296 8.74 43.01 -29.82
C GLU A 296 7.79 41.82 -30.02
N VAL A 297 7.57 41.41 -31.27
CA VAL A 297 6.77 40.21 -31.60
C VAL A 297 7.45 38.94 -31.08
N TYR A 298 8.75 38.81 -31.28
CA TYR A 298 9.52 37.65 -30.80
C TYR A 298 9.53 37.54 -29.26
N LEU A 299 9.60 38.67 -28.56
CA LEU A 299 9.52 38.70 -27.09
C LEU A 299 8.14 38.26 -26.58
N THR A 300 7.06 38.65 -27.26
CA THR A 300 5.70 38.23 -26.88
C THR A 300 5.50 36.73 -27.09
N GLU A 301 6.07 36.16 -28.16
CA GLU A 301 6.02 34.73 -28.45
C GLU A 301 6.74 33.89 -27.36
N ILE A 302 7.92 34.34 -26.91
CA ILE A 302 8.66 33.71 -25.81
C ILE A 302 7.88 33.79 -24.47
N GLU A 303 7.20 34.91 -24.19
CA GLU A 303 6.39 35.02 -22.96
C GLU A 303 5.18 34.07 -22.96
N GLU A 304 4.56 33.85 -24.12
CA GLU A 304 3.45 32.91 -24.30
C GLU A 304 3.94 31.46 -24.12
N GLU A 305 5.06 31.07 -24.73
CA GLU A 305 5.68 29.75 -24.55
C GLU A 305 6.05 29.49 -23.09
N LYS A 306 6.63 30.49 -22.41
CA LYS A 306 6.97 30.38 -20.98
C LYS A 306 5.75 30.18 -20.11
N LYS A 307 4.60 30.77 -20.47
CA LYS A 307 3.33 30.59 -19.76
C LYS A 307 2.77 29.19 -19.97
N GLN A 308 2.79 28.67 -21.21
CA GLN A 308 2.33 27.32 -21.53
C GLN A 308 3.15 26.24 -20.80
N VAL A 309 4.48 26.38 -20.77
CA VAL A 309 5.35 25.48 -20.01
C VAL A 309 5.02 25.53 -18.52
N LYS A 310 4.77 26.72 -17.97
CA LYS A 310 4.44 26.88 -16.54
C LYS A 310 3.10 26.23 -16.18
N GLU A 311 2.11 26.26 -17.08
CA GLU A 311 0.81 25.60 -16.89
C GLU A 311 0.93 24.07 -16.99
N GLN A 312 1.81 23.54 -17.85
CA GLN A 312 2.07 22.09 -17.95
C GLN A 312 2.74 21.48 -16.71
N TYR A 313 3.55 22.24 -15.98
CA TYR A 313 4.26 21.75 -14.78
C TYR A 313 3.49 21.95 -13.46
N LEU A 314 2.31 22.58 -13.48
CA LEU A 314 1.47 22.86 -12.31
C LEU A 314 0.12 22.11 -12.31
N SER A 315 -0.10 21.24 -13.31
CA SER A 315 -1.19 20.25 -13.39
C SER A 315 -0.69 18.87 -13.01
#